data_AF-A0A6J1WX84-F1
#
_entry.id   AF-A0A6J1WX84-F1
#
_cell.length_a   1.000
_cell.length_b   1.000
_cell.length_c   1.000
_cell.angle_alpha   90.00
_cell.angle_beta   90.00
_cell.angle_gamma   90.00
#
_symmetry.space_group_name_H-M   'P 1'
#
loop_
_entity.id
_entity.type
_entity.pdbx_description
1 polymer ?
#
loop_
_entity_poly.entity_id
_entity_poly.type
_entity_poly.pdbx_seq_one_letter_code
_entity_poly.pdbx_strand_id
1 'polypeptide(L)'
;MDASWSETGDRYMLKLFRDYLFHSVSPDGRPWLDQAHLAYCLNQLDGGTSARVELMSRDEQSVLVVSYAELKHCLEQAFDEVMQAAVSPP
;
A
#
# COMPACT_ATOMS: atom_id res chain seq x y z
N MET A 1 18.55 -2.64 -8.25
CA MET A 1 17.30 -1.90 -8.53
C MET A 1 17.56 -0.42 -8.30
N ASP A 2 16.99 0.44 -9.13
CA ASP A 2 17.07 1.90 -8.96
C ASP A 2 16.36 2.31 -7.65
N ALA A 3 16.88 3.34 -6.96
CA ALA A 3 16.31 3.85 -5.71
C ALA A 3 14.91 4.46 -5.92
N SER A 4 14.60 4.88 -7.15
CA SER A 4 13.28 5.41 -7.53
C SER A 4 12.22 4.33 -7.74
N TRP A 5 12.60 3.04 -7.73
CA TRP A 5 11.71 1.94 -8.07
C TRP A 5 10.45 1.93 -7.19
N SER A 6 10.57 2.18 -5.87
CA SER A 6 9.43 2.18 -4.95
C SER A 6 8.53 3.42 -5.04
N GLU A 7 8.94 4.47 -5.75
CA GLU A 7 8.28 5.78 -5.74
C GLU A 7 7.42 6.04 -6.99
N THR A 8 7.23 5.02 -7.85
CA THR A 8 6.53 5.20 -9.14
C THR A 8 5.45 4.14 -9.38
N GLY A 9 4.39 4.57 -10.08
CA GLY A 9 3.30 3.72 -10.56
C GLY A 9 2.63 2.91 -9.44
N ASP A 10 2.45 1.61 -9.68
CA ASP A 10 1.73 0.69 -8.80
C ASP A 10 2.38 0.55 -7.41
N ARG A 11 3.70 0.72 -7.33
CA ARG A 11 4.46 0.64 -6.07
C ARG A 11 4.19 1.86 -5.18
N TYR A 12 3.90 3.02 -5.79
CA TYR A 12 3.48 4.20 -5.04
C TYR A 12 2.13 3.98 -4.34
N MET A 13 1.20 3.25 -4.97
CA MET A 13 -0.07 2.89 -4.32
C MET A 13 0.16 2.03 -3.06
N LEU A 14 1.10 1.08 -3.10
CA LEU A 14 1.47 0.29 -1.94
C LEU A 14 2.09 1.14 -0.82
N LYS A 15 2.86 2.17 -1.18
CA LYS A 15 3.40 3.13 -0.21
C LYS A 15 2.29 3.92 0.49
N LEU A 16 1.30 4.41 -0.26
CA LEU A 16 0.15 5.10 0.32
C LEU A 16 -0.69 4.16 1.19
N PHE A 17 -0.88 2.91 0.77
CA PHE A 17 -1.60 1.91 1.56
C PHE A 17 -0.90 1.61 2.89
N ARG A 18 0.44 1.51 2.89
CA ARG A 18 1.22 1.40 4.14
C ARG A 18 1.02 2.63 5.03
N ASP A 19 1.00 3.83 4.45
CA ASP A 19 0.79 5.06 5.22
C ASP A 19 -0.63 5.09 5.83
N TYR A 20 -1.65 4.69 5.08
CA TYR A 20 -3.02 4.52 5.58
C TYR A 20 -3.10 3.59 6.81
N LEU A 21 -2.40 2.43 6.77
CA LEU A 21 -2.41 1.46 7.86
C LEU A 21 -1.66 1.94 9.11
N PHE A 22 -0.46 2.50 8.93
CA PHE A 22 0.50 2.66 10.01
C PHE A 22 0.78 4.12 10.41
N HIS A 23 0.30 5.09 9.62
CA HIS A 23 0.54 6.52 9.84
C HIS A 23 -0.76 7.31 10.01
N SER A 24 -1.83 6.64 10.44
CA SER A 24 -3.05 7.33 10.88
C SER A 24 -2.78 8.20 12.10
N VAL A 25 -3.40 9.38 12.13
CA VAL A 25 -3.33 10.32 13.25
C VAL A 25 -4.73 10.66 13.75
N SER A 26 -4.89 10.82 15.05
CA SER A 26 -6.12 11.35 15.64
C SER A 26 -6.28 12.85 15.33
N PRO A 27 -7.47 13.44 15.52
CA PRO A 27 -7.70 14.86 15.25
C PRO A 27 -6.78 15.83 16.02
N ASP A 28 -6.24 15.40 17.17
CA ASP A 28 -5.25 16.16 17.95
C ASP A 28 -3.79 15.87 17.54
N GLY A 29 -3.58 15.17 16.42
CA GLY A 29 -2.28 14.93 15.81
C GLY A 29 -1.46 13.81 16.44
N ARG A 30 -2.06 12.97 17.30
CA ARG A 30 -1.35 11.85 17.92
C ARG A 30 -1.35 10.64 16.99
N PRO A 31 -0.26 9.86 16.91
CA PRO A 31 -0.27 8.60 16.18
C PRO A 31 -1.38 7.69 16.70
N TRP A 32 -2.20 7.18 15.78
CA TRP A 32 -3.30 6.27 16.08
C TRP A 32 -3.07 4.95 15.36
N LEU A 33 -2.99 3.87 16.12
CA LEU A 33 -2.80 2.52 15.59
C LEU A 33 -3.89 1.60 16.13
N ASP A 34 -4.83 1.24 15.26
CA ASP A 34 -5.92 0.32 15.56
C ASP A 34 -5.59 -1.08 15.02
N GLN A 35 -5.36 -2.05 15.91
CA GLN A 35 -5.03 -3.42 15.54
C GLN A 35 -6.19 -4.14 14.81
N ALA A 36 -7.44 -3.83 15.14
CA ALA A 36 -8.59 -4.41 14.46
C ALA A 36 -8.69 -3.88 13.02
N HIS A 37 -8.41 -2.58 12.85
CA HIS A 37 -8.31 -1.97 11.52
C HIS A 37 -7.22 -2.62 10.67
N LEU A 38 -6.01 -2.78 11.23
CA LEU A 38 -4.91 -3.45 10.53
C LEU A 38 -5.29 -4.86 10.07
N ALA A 39 -5.82 -5.68 10.98
CA ALA A 39 -6.22 -7.04 10.68
C ALA A 39 -7.31 -7.08 9.59
N TYR A 40 -8.32 -6.20 9.69
CA TYR A 40 -9.36 -6.07 8.69
C TYR A 40 -8.78 -5.74 7.31
N CYS A 41 -7.99 -4.68 7.20
CA CYS A 41 -7.44 -4.23 5.92
C CYS A 41 -6.48 -5.26 5.30
N LEU A 42 -5.66 -5.93 6.11
CA LEU A 42 -4.77 -6.99 5.63
C LEU A 42 -5.55 -8.22 5.15
N ASN A 43 -6.64 -8.60 5.83
CA ASN A 43 -7.53 -9.66 5.36
C ASN A 43 -8.23 -9.29 4.05
N GLN A 44 -8.67 -8.05 3.90
CA GLN A 44 -9.28 -7.56 2.65
C GLN A 44 -8.27 -7.56 1.49
N LEU A 45 -7.03 -7.17 1.77
CA LEU A 45 -5.91 -7.21 0.82
C LEU A 45 -5.61 -8.64 0.39
N ASP A 46 -5.40 -9.55 1.34
CA ASP A 46 -5.13 -10.96 1.06
C ASP A 46 -6.28 -11.61 0.27
N GLY A 47 -7.52 -11.29 0.63
CA GLY A 47 -8.71 -11.74 -0.10
C GLY A 47 -8.89 -11.12 -1.49
N GLY A 48 -8.17 -10.04 -1.83
CA GLY A 48 -8.32 -9.35 -3.11
C GLY A 48 -9.75 -8.87 -3.37
N THR A 49 -10.40 -8.31 -2.34
CA THR A 49 -11.84 -8.00 -2.41
C THR A 49 -12.16 -6.78 -3.29
N SER A 50 -13.41 -6.66 -3.74
CA SER A 50 -13.90 -5.48 -4.48
C SER A 50 -14.19 -4.26 -3.59
N ALA A 51 -14.05 -4.39 -2.27
CA ALA A 51 -14.15 -3.26 -1.35
C ALA A 51 -13.10 -2.20 -1.70
N ARG A 52 -13.45 -0.93 -1.52
CA ARG A 52 -12.58 0.21 -1.85
C ARG A 52 -12.05 0.89 -0.60
N VAL A 53 -10.86 1.46 -0.72
CA VAL A 53 -10.19 2.28 0.29
C VAL A 53 -9.71 3.57 -0.33
N GLU A 54 -9.74 4.64 0.46
CA GLU A 54 -9.25 5.96 0.08
C GLU A 54 -7.83 6.15 0.61
N LEU A 55 -6.89 6.42 -0.29
CA LEU A 55 -5.48 6.62 0.00
C LEU A 55 -5.11 8.08 -0.23
N MET A 56 -4.59 8.74 0.80
CA MET A 56 -4.21 10.15 0.74
C MET A 56 -2.71 10.29 0.55
N SER A 57 -2.28 11.19 -0.34
CA SER A 57 -0.88 11.57 -0.47
C SER A 57 -0.39 12.31 0.79
N ARG A 58 0.91 12.23 1.08
CA ARG A 58 1.49 12.85 2.29
C ARG A 58 1.38 14.37 2.35
N ASP A 59 1.26 15.02 1.20
CA ASP A 59 1.03 16.46 1.07
C ASP A 59 -0.45 16.85 1.16
N GLU A 60 -1.33 15.85 1.36
CA GLU A 60 -2.79 15.97 1.46
C GLU A 60 -3.44 16.57 0.20
N GLN A 61 -2.72 16.63 -0.92
CA GLN A 61 -3.23 17.24 -2.16
C GLN A 61 -3.99 16.26 -3.05
N SER A 62 -3.77 14.96 -2.89
CA SER A 62 -4.34 13.93 -3.75
C SER A 62 -4.99 12.82 -2.94
N VAL A 63 -6.17 12.40 -3.39
CA VAL A 63 -6.87 11.22 -2.87
C VAL A 63 -7.05 10.23 -4.01
N LEU A 64 -6.65 8.99 -3.76
CA LEU A 64 -6.78 7.88 -4.70
C LEU A 64 -7.75 6.85 -4.12
N VAL A 65 -8.78 6.49 -4.88
CA VAL A 65 -9.74 5.46 -4.47
C VAL A 65 -9.43 4.18 -5.23
N VAL A 66 -9.04 3.14 -4.49
CA VAL A 66 -8.62 1.84 -5.06
C VAL A 66 -9.33 0.69 -4.39
N SER A 67 -9.54 -0.39 -5.11
CA SER A 67 -10.00 -1.65 -4.55
C SER A 67 -8.86 -2.45 -3.92
N TYR A 68 -9.17 -3.30 -2.94
CA TYR A 68 -8.19 -4.24 -2.40
C TYR A 68 -7.72 -5.26 -3.45
N ALA A 69 -8.54 -5.56 -4.47
CA ALA A 69 -8.15 -6.35 -5.63
C ALA A 69 -7.01 -5.70 -6.42
N GLU A 70 -7.12 -4.39 -6.71
CA GLU A 70 -6.06 -3.63 -7.39
C GLU A 70 -4.79 -3.57 -6.54
N LEU A 71 -4.92 -3.32 -5.23
CA LEU A 71 -3.78 -3.31 -4.31
C LEU A 71 -3.08 -4.67 -4.24
N LYS A 72 -3.84 -5.78 -4.22
CA LYS A 72 -3.27 -7.13 -4.25
C LYS A 72 -2.49 -7.37 -5.53
N HIS A 73 -3.05 -6.97 -6.68
CA HIS A 73 -2.36 -7.08 -7.96
C HIS A 73 -1.03 -6.31 -7.96
N CYS A 74 -1.04 -5.07 -7.46
CA CYS A 74 0.18 -4.26 -7.32
C CYS A 74 1.22 -4.94 -6.43
N LEU A 75 0.79 -5.55 -5.32
CA LEU A 75 1.67 -6.25 -4.38
C LEU A 75 2.30 -7.49 -5.02
N GLU A 76 1.50 -8.31 -5.68
CA GLU A 76 1.97 -9.53 -6.37
C GLU A 76 2.98 -9.18 -7.46
N GLN A 77 2.68 -8.20 -8.31
CA GLN A 77 3.59 -7.75 -9.36
C GLN A 77 4.90 -7.19 -8.78
N ALA A 78 4.81 -6.32 -7.77
CA ALA A 78 6.00 -5.75 -7.13
C ALA A 78 6.87 -6.84 -6.48
N PHE A 79 6.24 -7.85 -5.87
CA PHE A 79 6.95 -8.97 -5.25
C PHE A 79 7.63 -9.85 -6.31
N ASP A 80 6.93 -10.17 -7.40
CA ASP A 80 7.48 -10.98 -8.49
C ASP A 80 8.70 -10.32 -9.14
N GLU A 81 8.67 -9.01 -9.35
CA GLU A 81 9.82 -8.26 -9.88
C GLU A 81 11.05 -8.35 -8.96
N VAL A 82 10.85 -8.22 -7.64
CA VAL A 82 11.92 -8.35 -6.66
C VAL A 82 12.48 -9.77 -6.66
N MET A 83 11.62 -10.77 -6.71
CA MET A 83 12.02 -12.18 -6.77
C MET A 83 12.80 -12.49 -8.05
N GLN A 84 12.35 -12.02 -9.20
CA GLN A 84 13.06 -12.20 -10.47
C GLN A 84 14.44 -11.54 -10.47
N ALA A 85 14.53 -10.32 -9.94
CA ALA A 85 15.81 -9.62 -9.82
C ALA A 85 16.79 -10.35 -8.88
N ALA A 86 16.29 -11.00 -7.83
CA ALA A 86 17.11 -11.76 -6.89
C ALA A 86 17.66 -13.08 -7.48
N VAL A 87 16.93 -13.69 -8.42
CA VAL A 87 17.30 -14.98 -9.05
C VAL A 87 18.13 -14.77 -10.33
N SER A 88 18.09 -13.57 -10.92
CA SER A 88 18.86 -13.26 -12.13
C SER A 88 20.37 -13.25 -11.83
N PRO A 89 21.21 -13.91 -12.65
CA PRO A 89 22.66 -13.81 -12.51
C PRO A 89 23.12 -12.36 -12.74
N PRO A 90 24.24 -11.94 -12.09
CA PRO A 90 24.75 -10.57 -12.18
C PRO A 90 25.16 -10.16 -13.60
#